data_AF-A0A7S1NLM0-F1
#
_entry.id   AF-A0A7S1NLM0-F1
#
_cell.length_a   1.000
_cell.length_b   1.000
_cell.length_c   1.000
_cell.angle_alpha   90.00
_cell.angle_beta   90.00
_cell.angle_gamma   90.00
#
_symmetry.space_group_name_H-M   'P 1'
#
loop_
_entity.id
_entity.type
_entity.pdbx_description
1 polymer ?
#
loop_
_entity_poly.entity_id
_entity_poly.type
_entity_poly.pdbx_seq_one_letter_code
_entity_poly.pdbx_strand_id
1 'polypeptide(L)'
;MAAKYGAPGKTDNEGFDPYADSVGAGIYSGTVKRNEYGAITIGRQYQNHNPRLGPVYAGGGYTPVSKAIAAFWRQGGGPSSDLGSLLATYPDLVNDVSTGGAIPLHTCGMSQENQHATAYLIAHGADIESVDTYGFTPLHRMASNNLAVGAKALLDAGADPNAAHADAGASPLDVARQSRARDVLQVLQQHGTHRQVNLVQSIRVISAGGPPSARELFSQLEGAYSHVDGRTVIPHGFRRVCEQQGWDTRDTWKRLNGGEGLRWFKHADNDAYIYFNQLDGMWWIDAPDGAGVWKAKGPSHAPPAQGWQLLQGDDKKAGMYPQPCLAIMRASGGGA
;
A
#
# COMPACT_ATOMS: atom_id res chain seq x y z
N MET A 1 0.59 -4.42 20.61
CA MET A 1 1.47 -5.05 19.60
C MET A 1 1.00 -6.44 19.20
N ALA A 2 0.91 -7.42 20.12
CA ALA A 2 0.56 -8.81 19.77
C ALA A 2 -0.83 -8.98 19.11
N ALA A 3 -1.87 -8.34 19.63
CA ALA A 3 -3.21 -8.41 19.04
C ALA A 3 -3.28 -7.82 17.61
N LYS A 4 -2.44 -6.82 17.31
CA LYS A 4 -2.41 -6.12 16.03
C LYS A 4 -1.55 -6.85 14.99
N TYR A 5 -0.32 -7.21 15.36
CA TYR A 5 0.69 -7.73 14.43
C TYR A 5 0.95 -9.24 14.57
N GLY A 6 0.42 -9.89 15.60
CA GLY A 6 0.80 -11.25 15.99
C GLY A 6 1.86 -11.24 17.09
N ALA A 7 1.92 -12.31 17.86
CA ALA A 7 2.99 -12.52 18.83
C ALA A 7 4.18 -13.20 18.14
N PRO A 8 5.43 -12.75 18.37
CA PRO A 8 6.61 -13.51 17.96
C PRO A 8 6.57 -14.93 18.53
N GLY A 9 7.03 -15.92 17.76
CA GLY A 9 7.06 -17.32 18.16
C GLY A 9 8.31 -17.69 18.96
N LYS A 10 8.30 -18.88 19.60
CA LYS A 10 9.55 -19.54 20.01
C LYS A 10 10.09 -20.27 18.80
N THR A 11 11.26 -19.87 18.36
CA THR A 11 11.77 -20.29 17.05
C THR A 11 13.11 -20.99 17.17
N ASP A 12 13.47 -21.78 16.16
CA ASP A 12 14.86 -22.13 15.94
C ASP A 12 15.72 -20.89 15.59
N ASN A 13 16.99 -21.12 15.26
CA ASN A 13 17.94 -20.06 14.95
C ASN A 13 17.57 -19.23 13.70
N GLU A 14 16.59 -19.67 12.90
CA GLU A 14 16.10 -19.00 11.70
C GLU A 14 14.70 -18.40 11.86
N GLY A 15 14.05 -18.55 13.02
CA GLY A 15 12.70 -18.03 13.19
C GLY A 15 11.59 -19.07 12.97
N PHE A 16 11.89 -20.36 12.83
CA PHE A 16 10.91 -21.42 12.57
C PHE A 16 10.24 -21.96 13.85
N ASP A 17 8.90 -21.91 13.87
CA ASP A 17 8.03 -22.61 14.81
C ASP A 17 7.38 -23.82 14.10
N PRO A 18 7.78 -25.06 14.40
CA PRO A 18 7.33 -26.25 13.67
C PRO A 18 5.83 -26.52 13.75
N TYR A 19 5.11 -25.90 14.71
CA TYR A 19 3.67 -26.06 14.86
C TYR A 19 2.89 -24.94 14.17
N ALA A 20 3.45 -23.73 14.12
CA ALA A 20 2.82 -22.57 13.47
C ALA A 20 3.22 -22.38 11.99
N ASP A 21 4.35 -22.93 11.56
CA ASP A 21 4.99 -22.65 10.26
C ASP A 21 4.94 -23.80 9.25
N SER A 22 4.19 -24.85 9.56
CA SER A 22 4.06 -26.08 8.75
C SER A 22 3.58 -25.85 7.30
N VAL A 23 3.11 -24.64 6.97
CA VAL A 23 2.57 -24.25 5.66
C VAL A 23 3.27 -23.03 5.02
N GLY A 24 4.45 -22.63 5.51
CA GLY A 24 5.26 -21.60 4.84
C GLY A 24 4.90 -20.15 5.20
N ALA A 25 4.37 -19.88 6.40
CA ALA A 25 4.14 -18.52 6.88
C ALA A 25 5.42 -17.65 6.91
N GLY A 26 6.59 -18.26 7.12
CA GLY A 26 7.88 -17.57 6.98
C GLY A 26 8.15 -17.04 5.56
N ILE A 27 7.53 -17.63 4.53
CA ILE A 27 7.72 -17.27 3.11
C ILE A 27 6.78 -16.13 2.71
N TYR A 28 5.52 -16.18 3.14
CA TYR A 28 4.49 -15.22 2.74
C TYR A 28 3.41 -15.04 3.82
N SER A 29 2.90 -13.81 3.99
CA SER A 29 1.79 -13.49 4.89
C SER A 29 2.06 -13.68 6.40
N GLY A 30 3.31 -13.95 6.78
CA GLY A 30 3.79 -14.18 8.14
C GLY A 30 4.14 -12.91 8.91
N THR A 31 4.24 -13.06 10.23
CA THR A 31 4.60 -12.00 11.17
C THR A 31 6.02 -11.51 10.94
N VAL A 32 6.22 -10.20 10.85
CA VAL A 32 7.54 -9.60 10.54
C VAL A 32 8.18 -8.95 11.75
N LYS A 33 9.51 -8.95 11.76
CA LYS A 33 10.31 -8.32 12.80
C LYS A 33 10.20 -6.82 12.69
N ARG A 34 9.93 -6.17 13.82
CA ARG A 34 9.91 -4.71 13.96
C ARG A 34 10.99 -4.27 14.94
N ASN A 35 11.59 -3.12 14.67
CA ASN A 35 12.55 -2.51 15.59
C ASN A 35 11.86 -1.84 16.78
N GLU A 36 12.62 -1.23 17.67
CA GLU A 36 12.12 -0.55 18.87
C GLU A 36 11.13 0.58 18.59
N TYR A 37 11.16 1.17 17.39
CA TYR A 37 10.25 2.23 16.94
C TYR A 37 9.02 1.68 16.19
N GLY A 38 8.93 0.36 15.99
CA GLY A 38 7.86 -0.29 15.25
C GLY A 38 8.06 -0.35 13.72
N ALA A 39 9.20 0.10 13.21
CA ALA A 39 9.55 0.01 11.80
C ALA A 39 9.88 -1.44 11.42
N ILE A 40 9.50 -1.85 10.21
CA ILE A 40 9.79 -3.20 9.71
C ILE A 40 11.28 -3.35 9.46
N THR A 41 11.85 -4.43 9.98
CA THR A 41 13.25 -4.78 9.71
C THR A 41 13.35 -5.44 8.35
N ILE A 42 14.20 -4.88 7.48
CA ILE A 42 14.50 -5.41 6.15
C ILE A 42 15.82 -6.19 6.20
N GLY A 43 15.85 -7.39 5.64
CA GLY A 43 17.00 -8.28 5.67
C GLY A 43 16.82 -9.51 4.79
N ARG A 44 17.64 -10.55 5.02
CA ARG A 44 17.49 -11.82 4.32
C ARG A 44 16.12 -12.42 4.64
N GLN A 45 15.43 -12.86 3.58
CA GLN A 45 14.12 -13.49 3.72
C GLN A 45 14.27 -14.94 4.22
N TYR A 46 13.20 -15.47 4.82
CA TYR A 46 13.16 -16.79 5.41
C TYR A 46 13.69 -17.87 4.45
N GLN A 47 14.59 -18.73 4.93
CA GLN A 47 15.28 -19.79 4.18
C GLN A 47 15.92 -19.33 2.85
N ASN A 48 16.20 -18.04 2.69
CA ASN A 48 16.70 -17.45 1.44
C ASN A 48 15.82 -17.77 0.21
N HIS A 49 14.50 -17.92 0.40
CA HIS A 49 13.56 -18.21 -0.69
C HIS A 49 13.55 -17.16 -1.82
N ASN A 50 13.97 -15.94 -1.51
CA ASN A 50 14.09 -14.84 -2.45
C ASN A 50 15.42 -14.11 -2.21
N PRO A 51 16.27 -13.93 -3.24
CA PRO A 51 17.57 -13.28 -3.10
C PRO A 51 17.46 -11.78 -2.80
N ARG A 52 16.29 -11.16 -3.02
CA ARG A 52 16.05 -9.76 -2.64
C ARG A 52 15.86 -9.64 -1.14
N LEU A 53 16.38 -8.58 -0.56
CA LEU A 53 16.10 -8.25 0.83
C LEU A 53 14.61 -7.92 1.00
N GLY A 54 14.03 -8.34 2.11
CA GLY A 54 12.61 -8.16 2.40
C GLY A 54 12.33 -8.14 3.90
N PRO A 55 11.05 -8.04 4.30
CA PRO A 55 10.66 -8.11 5.70
C PRO A 55 11.15 -9.39 6.36
N VAL A 56 11.91 -9.24 7.45
CA VAL A 56 12.48 -10.37 8.19
C VAL A 56 11.37 -11.07 8.97
N TYR A 57 11.29 -12.40 8.86
CA TYR A 57 10.32 -13.18 9.61
C TYR A 57 10.60 -13.13 11.12
N ALA A 58 9.55 -12.96 11.94
CA ALA A 58 9.66 -12.88 13.41
C ALA A 58 9.24 -14.15 14.14
N GLY A 59 8.91 -15.23 13.42
CA GLY A 59 8.22 -16.38 14.01
C GLY A 59 6.75 -16.09 14.34
N GLY A 60 6.03 -17.11 14.82
CA GLY A 60 4.65 -16.97 15.32
C GLY A 60 3.55 -17.15 14.26
N GLY A 61 3.92 -17.55 13.05
CA GLY A 61 3.05 -17.87 11.93
C GLY A 61 2.45 -16.64 11.25
N TYR A 62 1.31 -16.87 10.60
CA TYR A 62 0.55 -15.83 9.88
C TYR A 62 0.15 -14.66 10.78
N THR A 63 0.17 -13.45 10.21
CA THR A 63 -0.33 -12.24 10.88
C THR A 63 -1.82 -12.37 11.24
N PRO A 64 -2.31 -11.62 12.25
CA PRO A 64 -3.74 -11.60 12.57
C PRO A 64 -4.62 -11.23 11.37
N VAL A 65 -4.21 -10.25 10.55
CA VAL A 65 -4.95 -9.87 9.34
C VAL A 65 -4.99 -11.00 8.31
N SER A 66 -3.90 -11.74 8.12
CA SER A 66 -3.87 -12.91 7.22
C SER A 66 -4.78 -14.03 7.69
N LYS A 67 -4.82 -14.30 9.01
CA LYS A 67 -5.74 -15.28 9.62
C LYS A 67 -7.19 -14.84 9.45
N ALA A 68 -7.48 -13.55 9.64
CA ALA A 68 -8.81 -12.98 9.48
C ALA A 68 -9.30 -13.04 8.02
N ILE A 69 -8.41 -12.81 7.04
CA ILE A 69 -8.72 -13.00 5.61
C ILE A 69 -9.10 -14.46 5.31
N ALA A 70 -8.36 -15.43 5.86
CA ALA A 70 -8.63 -16.85 5.66
C ALA A 70 -9.95 -17.34 6.30
N ALA A 71 -10.50 -16.60 7.26
CA ALA A 71 -11.80 -16.88 7.87
C ALA A 71 -12.95 -16.07 7.22
N PHE A 72 -12.64 -14.99 6.50
CA PHE A 72 -13.59 -13.98 6.06
C PHE A 72 -14.80 -14.55 5.31
N TRP A 73 -14.56 -15.38 4.29
CA TRP A 73 -15.64 -15.96 3.48
C TRP A 73 -16.57 -16.85 4.30
N ARG A 74 -16.02 -17.70 5.16
CA ARG A 74 -16.78 -18.63 6.02
C ARG A 74 -17.60 -17.91 7.09
N GLN A 75 -17.21 -16.68 7.44
CA GLN A 75 -17.94 -15.81 8.36
C GLN A 75 -19.04 -14.98 7.68
N GLY A 76 -19.27 -15.17 6.37
CA GLY A 76 -20.23 -14.38 5.59
C GLY A 76 -19.71 -13.00 5.17
N GLY A 77 -18.45 -12.67 5.51
CA GLY A 77 -17.81 -11.40 5.21
C GLY A 77 -18.39 -10.19 5.95
N GLY A 78 -17.95 -9.00 5.55
CA GLY A 78 -18.47 -7.72 6.02
C GLY A 78 -17.94 -7.25 7.38
N PRO A 79 -18.54 -6.19 7.95
CA PRO A 79 -18.04 -5.54 9.17
C PRO A 79 -18.04 -6.40 10.43
N SER A 80 -18.95 -7.37 10.54
CA SER A 80 -19.07 -8.26 11.70
C SER A 80 -18.11 -9.45 11.67
N SER A 81 -17.36 -9.64 10.58
CA SER A 81 -16.33 -10.67 10.52
C SER A 81 -15.14 -10.31 11.40
N ASP A 82 -14.21 -11.26 11.62
CA ASP A 82 -12.96 -10.98 12.32
C ASP A 82 -12.14 -9.91 11.58
N LEU A 83 -12.10 -9.98 10.24
CA LEU A 83 -11.41 -8.97 9.42
C LEU A 83 -12.02 -7.56 9.61
N GLY A 84 -13.35 -7.45 9.58
CA GLY A 84 -14.05 -6.18 9.79
C GLY A 84 -13.78 -5.60 11.19
N SER A 85 -13.89 -6.42 12.23
CA SER A 85 -13.58 -6.02 13.61
C SER A 85 -12.12 -5.59 13.78
N LEU A 86 -11.21 -6.32 13.15
CA LEU A 86 -9.78 -6.03 13.21
C LEU A 86 -9.44 -4.71 12.50
N LEU A 87 -10.00 -4.44 11.31
CA LEU A 87 -9.79 -3.18 10.59
C LEU A 87 -10.51 -1.99 11.25
N ALA A 88 -11.63 -2.22 11.93
CA ALA A 88 -12.26 -1.18 12.75
C ALA A 88 -11.36 -0.76 13.92
N THR A 89 -10.63 -1.70 14.52
CA THR A 89 -9.72 -1.45 15.64
C THR A 89 -8.37 -0.91 15.18
N TYR A 90 -7.84 -1.45 14.07
CA TYR A 90 -6.53 -1.15 13.52
C TYR A 90 -6.62 -0.90 12.00
N PRO A 91 -7.13 0.27 11.59
CA PRO A 91 -7.40 0.56 10.18
C PRO A 91 -6.14 0.51 9.31
N ASP A 92 -4.96 0.77 9.87
CA ASP A 92 -3.69 0.73 9.14
C ASP A 92 -3.29 -0.69 8.72
N LEU A 93 -3.90 -1.73 9.31
CA LEU A 93 -3.69 -3.11 8.87
C LEU A 93 -4.16 -3.35 7.44
N VAL A 94 -4.96 -2.47 6.84
CA VAL A 94 -5.41 -2.57 5.44
C VAL A 94 -4.25 -2.64 4.44
N ASN A 95 -3.09 -2.05 4.80
CA ASN A 95 -1.87 -2.01 4.00
C ASN A 95 -0.63 -2.50 4.78
N ASP A 96 -0.81 -3.20 5.91
CA ASP A 96 0.33 -3.69 6.69
C ASP A 96 1.14 -4.73 5.93
N VAL A 97 2.46 -4.70 6.12
CA VAL A 97 3.39 -5.54 5.37
C VAL A 97 3.77 -6.76 6.19
N SER A 98 3.69 -7.91 5.54
CA SER A 98 4.03 -9.23 6.08
C SER A 98 5.24 -9.83 5.35
N THR A 99 5.64 -11.05 5.70
CA THR A 99 6.73 -11.75 4.99
C THR A 99 6.45 -11.84 3.49
N GLY A 100 7.51 -11.86 2.69
CA GLY A 100 7.39 -11.74 1.24
C GLY A 100 7.06 -10.33 0.75
N GLY A 101 7.01 -9.32 1.62
CA GLY A 101 6.63 -7.95 1.24
C GLY A 101 5.13 -7.79 0.96
N ALA A 102 4.34 -8.80 1.32
CA ALA A 102 2.94 -8.89 0.99
C ALA A 102 2.09 -7.98 1.89
N ILE A 103 1.15 -7.25 1.28
CA ILE A 103 0.04 -6.57 1.96
C ILE A 103 -1.23 -7.45 1.95
N PRO A 104 -2.30 -7.13 2.70
CA PRO A 104 -3.54 -7.92 2.73
C PRO A 104 -4.10 -8.31 1.36
N LEU A 105 -4.08 -7.43 0.35
CA LEU A 105 -4.55 -7.75 -0.99
C LEU A 105 -3.73 -8.85 -1.69
N HIS A 106 -2.45 -8.97 -1.36
CA HIS A 106 -1.65 -10.09 -1.83
C HIS A 106 -2.07 -11.40 -1.15
N THR A 107 -2.36 -11.37 0.15
CA THR A 107 -2.87 -12.52 0.90
C THR A 107 -4.22 -13.01 0.34
N CYS A 108 -5.06 -12.10 -0.14
CA CYS A 108 -6.27 -12.46 -0.90
C CYS A 108 -5.96 -13.32 -2.14
N GLY A 109 -4.81 -13.09 -2.77
CA GLY A 109 -4.35 -13.83 -3.94
C GLY A 109 -3.79 -15.23 -3.65
N MET A 110 -3.84 -15.72 -2.41
CA MET A 110 -3.22 -17.00 -2.02
C MET A 110 -4.18 -18.20 -2.04
N SER A 111 -5.50 -17.99 -2.11
CA SER A 111 -6.47 -19.09 -2.14
C SER A 111 -7.82 -18.68 -2.74
N GLN A 112 -8.63 -19.68 -3.13
CA GLN A 112 -9.98 -19.47 -3.64
C GLN A 112 -10.92 -18.82 -2.61
N GLU A 113 -10.76 -19.11 -1.31
CA GLU A 113 -11.57 -18.47 -0.25
C GLU A 113 -11.09 -17.04 0.04
N ASN A 114 -9.77 -16.82 0.06
CA ASN A 114 -9.19 -15.53 0.45
C ASN A 114 -9.54 -14.39 -0.52
N GLN A 115 -9.72 -14.69 -1.82
CA GLN A 115 -10.05 -13.69 -2.83
C GLN A 115 -11.38 -12.95 -2.54
N HIS A 116 -12.27 -13.54 -1.74
CA HIS A 116 -13.55 -12.92 -1.38
C HIS A 116 -13.39 -11.71 -0.44
N ALA A 117 -12.24 -11.55 0.21
CA ALA A 117 -11.93 -10.36 1.01
C ALA A 117 -11.44 -9.16 0.16
N THR A 118 -11.14 -9.36 -1.13
CA THR A 118 -10.53 -8.33 -1.99
C THR A 118 -11.36 -7.06 -2.08
N ALA A 119 -12.65 -7.15 -2.41
CA ALA A 119 -13.52 -5.98 -2.52
C ALA A 119 -13.67 -5.25 -1.18
N TYR A 120 -13.72 -6.00 -0.07
CA TYR A 120 -13.82 -5.43 1.28
C TYR A 120 -12.57 -4.61 1.63
N LEU A 121 -11.37 -5.15 1.38
CA LEU A 121 -10.11 -4.45 1.62
C LEU A 121 -9.95 -3.21 0.72
N ILE A 122 -10.34 -3.30 -0.57
CA ILE A 122 -10.35 -2.16 -1.49
C ILE A 122 -11.24 -1.04 -0.94
N ALA A 123 -12.43 -1.38 -0.44
CA ALA A 123 -13.35 -0.40 0.15
C ALA A 123 -12.80 0.27 1.42
N HIS A 124 -11.81 -0.33 2.08
CA HIS A 124 -11.11 0.23 3.23
C HIS A 124 -9.81 0.95 2.85
N GLY A 125 -9.53 1.11 1.56
CA GLY A 125 -8.41 1.88 1.04
C GLY A 125 -7.12 1.10 0.81
N ALA A 126 -7.21 -0.22 0.64
CA ALA A 126 -6.06 -1.04 0.30
C ALA A 126 -5.41 -0.63 -1.04
N ASP A 127 -4.08 -0.70 -1.10
CA ASP A 127 -3.31 -0.35 -2.29
C ASP A 127 -3.34 -1.49 -3.33
N ILE A 128 -4.12 -1.25 -4.38
CA ILE A 128 -4.36 -2.19 -5.49
C ILE A 128 -3.13 -2.45 -6.36
N GLU A 129 -2.08 -1.62 -6.29
CA GLU A 129 -0.89 -1.69 -7.15
C GLU A 129 0.42 -1.84 -6.35
N SER A 130 0.33 -2.08 -5.04
CA SER A 130 1.49 -2.45 -4.22
C SER A 130 2.21 -3.66 -4.81
N VAL A 131 3.54 -3.74 -4.65
CA VAL A 131 4.36 -4.86 -5.13
C VAL A 131 5.00 -5.61 -3.97
N ASP A 132 4.95 -6.93 -4.03
CA ASP A 132 5.66 -7.81 -3.09
C ASP A 132 7.14 -7.99 -3.47
N THR A 133 7.92 -8.77 -2.70
CA THR A 133 9.37 -8.94 -2.97
C THR A 133 9.69 -9.71 -4.25
N TYR A 134 8.69 -10.29 -4.91
CA TYR A 134 8.80 -10.94 -6.23
C TYR A 134 8.40 -9.99 -7.37
N GLY A 135 8.07 -8.73 -7.05
CA GLY A 135 7.59 -7.74 -8.02
C GLY A 135 6.14 -7.96 -8.45
N PHE A 136 5.42 -8.89 -7.81
CA PHE A 136 4.03 -9.15 -8.15
C PHE A 136 3.12 -8.14 -7.45
N THR A 137 2.15 -7.61 -8.21
CA THR A 137 0.99 -6.89 -7.65
C THR A 137 -0.08 -7.88 -7.18
N PRO A 138 -1.12 -7.44 -6.44
CA PRO A 138 -2.26 -8.30 -6.13
C PRO A 138 -2.88 -8.95 -7.37
N LEU A 139 -2.96 -8.23 -8.50
CA LEU A 139 -3.53 -8.77 -9.75
C LEU A 139 -2.64 -9.88 -10.35
N HIS A 140 -1.32 -9.78 -10.23
CA HIS A 140 -0.41 -10.88 -10.60
C HIS A 140 -0.66 -12.12 -9.74
N ARG A 141 -0.88 -11.96 -8.43
CA ARG A 141 -1.20 -13.09 -7.54
C ARG A 141 -2.53 -13.74 -7.90
N MET A 142 -3.55 -12.96 -8.23
CA MET A 142 -4.82 -13.49 -8.72
C MET A 142 -4.64 -14.27 -10.03
N ALA A 143 -3.86 -13.73 -10.97
CA ALA A 143 -3.51 -14.38 -12.22
C ALA A 143 -2.73 -15.69 -12.03
N SER A 144 -1.76 -15.72 -11.11
CA SER A 144 -0.96 -16.92 -10.83
C SER A 144 -1.79 -18.09 -10.31
N ASN A 145 -2.88 -17.81 -9.59
CA ASN A 145 -3.67 -18.81 -8.86
C ASN A 145 -5.10 -18.99 -9.42
N ASN A 146 -5.40 -18.43 -10.59
CA ASN A 146 -6.71 -18.49 -11.24
C ASN A 146 -7.87 -18.01 -10.34
N LEU A 147 -7.71 -16.84 -9.73
CA LEU A 147 -8.65 -16.23 -8.78
C LEU A 147 -9.48 -15.11 -9.45
N ALA A 148 -10.51 -15.50 -10.18
CA ALA A 148 -11.30 -14.58 -11.02
C ALA A 148 -12.10 -13.53 -10.22
N VAL A 149 -12.62 -13.87 -9.04
CA VAL A 149 -13.41 -12.93 -8.22
C VAL A 149 -12.53 -11.79 -7.73
N GLY A 150 -11.35 -12.11 -7.20
CA GLY A 150 -10.38 -11.11 -6.76
C GLY A 150 -9.81 -10.30 -7.94
N ALA A 151 -9.51 -10.95 -9.07
CA ALA A 151 -9.04 -10.28 -10.28
C ALA A 151 -10.05 -9.25 -10.78
N LYS A 152 -11.34 -9.62 -10.86
CA LYS A 152 -12.41 -8.72 -11.28
C LYS A 152 -12.52 -7.52 -10.33
N ALA A 153 -12.51 -7.75 -9.02
CA ALA A 153 -12.59 -6.67 -8.04
C ALA A 153 -11.42 -5.66 -8.15
N LEU A 154 -10.20 -6.14 -8.40
CA LEU A 154 -9.03 -5.27 -8.61
C LEU A 154 -9.15 -4.45 -9.89
N LEU A 155 -9.57 -5.08 -10.99
CA LEU A 155 -9.75 -4.43 -12.29
C LEU A 155 -10.89 -3.40 -12.27
N ASP A 156 -12.00 -3.72 -11.61
CA ASP A 156 -13.12 -2.80 -11.38
C ASP A 156 -12.69 -1.62 -10.51
N ALA A 157 -11.74 -1.83 -9.58
CA ALA A 157 -11.11 -0.78 -8.77
C ALA A 157 -10.02 0.01 -9.51
N GLY A 158 -9.68 -0.40 -10.73
CA GLY A 158 -8.78 0.30 -11.63
C GLY A 158 -7.33 -0.17 -11.56
N ALA A 159 -7.04 -1.38 -11.10
CA ALA A 159 -5.69 -1.93 -11.21
C ALA A 159 -5.26 -2.01 -12.68
N ASP A 160 -4.01 -1.68 -12.98
CA ASP A 160 -3.49 -1.77 -14.35
C ASP A 160 -3.38 -3.23 -14.84
N PRO A 161 -4.13 -3.65 -15.88
CA PRO A 161 -4.03 -5.00 -16.44
C PRO A 161 -2.68 -5.27 -17.13
N ASN A 162 -1.88 -4.24 -17.40
CA ASN A 162 -0.58 -4.34 -18.07
C ASN A 162 0.60 -4.05 -17.13
N ALA A 163 0.38 -3.97 -15.81
CA ALA A 163 1.44 -3.69 -14.84
C ALA A 163 2.62 -4.66 -15.04
N ALA A 164 3.80 -4.17 -15.42
CA ALA A 164 4.95 -5.00 -15.75
C ALA A 164 6.04 -4.91 -14.66
N HIS A 165 5.64 -5.09 -13.40
CA HIS A 165 6.56 -5.01 -12.24
C HIS A 165 7.19 -6.34 -11.87
N ALA A 166 6.59 -7.44 -12.32
CA ALA A 166 7.04 -8.79 -12.07
C ALA A 166 8.46 -9.02 -12.58
N ASP A 167 9.12 -10.05 -12.02
CA ASP A 167 10.37 -10.54 -12.56
C ASP A 167 10.24 -10.90 -14.05
N ALA A 168 11.24 -10.50 -14.84
CA ALA A 168 11.23 -10.49 -16.31
C ALA A 168 10.22 -9.54 -16.99
N GLY A 169 9.57 -8.63 -16.26
CA GLY A 169 8.64 -7.64 -16.81
C GLY A 169 7.32 -8.23 -17.27
N ALA A 170 6.90 -9.38 -16.71
CA ALA A 170 5.65 -10.03 -17.06
C ALA A 170 4.44 -9.20 -16.61
N SER A 171 3.41 -9.09 -17.45
CA SER A 171 2.12 -8.52 -17.07
C SER A 171 1.24 -9.55 -16.33
N PRO A 172 0.16 -9.14 -15.65
CA PRO A 172 -0.83 -10.08 -15.12
C PRO A 172 -1.40 -11.02 -16.19
N LEU A 173 -1.56 -10.55 -17.43
CA LEU A 173 -1.99 -11.38 -18.55
C LEU A 173 -0.95 -12.45 -18.90
N ASP A 174 0.34 -12.11 -18.90
CA ASP A 174 1.41 -13.09 -19.16
C ASP A 174 1.48 -14.14 -18.07
N VAL A 175 1.38 -13.73 -16.81
CA VAL A 175 1.30 -14.65 -15.66
C VAL A 175 0.08 -15.57 -15.79
N ALA A 176 -1.11 -15.04 -16.11
CA ALA A 176 -2.32 -15.84 -16.27
C ALA A 176 -2.17 -16.90 -17.39
N ARG A 177 -1.51 -16.55 -18.50
CA ARG A 177 -1.22 -17.48 -19.61
C ARG A 177 -0.28 -18.59 -19.17
N GLN A 178 0.82 -18.24 -18.50
CA GLN A 178 1.82 -19.20 -18.01
C GLN A 178 1.20 -20.17 -17.00
N SER A 179 0.38 -19.67 -16.08
CA SER A 179 -0.31 -20.47 -15.06
C SER A 179 -1.57 -21.20 -15.57
N ARG A 180 -1.95 -21.02 -16.85
CA ARG A 180 -3.18 -21.58 -17.44
C ARG A 180 -4.44 -21.18 -16.66
N ALA A 181 -4.47 -19.96 -16.13
CA ALA A 181 -5.55 -19.41 -15.31
C ALA A 181 -6.76 -19.00 -16.17
N ARG A 182 -7.55 -19.98 -16.61
CA ARG A 182 -8.64 -19.80 -17.58
C ARG A 182 -9.67 -18.75 -17.15
N ASP A 183 -10.05 -18.74 -15.88
CA ASP A 183 -11.11 -17.85 -15.39
C ASP A 183 -10.59 -16.40 -15.30
N VAL A 184 -9.34 -16.21 -14.87
CA VAL A 184 -8.71 -14.88 -14.88
C VAL A 184 -8.46 -14.39 -16.32
N LEU A 185 -8.06 -15.28 -17.23
CA LEU A 185 -7.91 -14.93 -18.65
C LEU A 185 -9.24 -14.44 -19.23
N GLN A 186 -10.35 -15.07 -18.88
CA GLN A 186 -11.69 -14.61 -19.29
C GLN A 186 -12.00 -13.23 -18.70
N VAL A 187 -11.73 -13.01 -17.42
CA VAL A 187 -11.94 -11.70 -16.76
C VAL A 187 -11.10 -10.60 -17.43
N LEU A 188 -9.81 -10.85 -17.68
CA LEU A 188 -8.92 -9.91 -18.35
C LEU A 188 -9.37 -9.63 -19.78
N GLN A 189 -9.82 -10.64 -20.52
CA GLN A 189 -10.34 -10.47 -21.88
C GLN A 189 -11.62 -9.63 -21.91
N GLN A 190 -12.52 -9.84 -20.95
CA GLN A 190 -13.77 -9.08 -20.82
C GLN A 190 -13.52 -7.63 -20.40
N HIS A 191 -12.55 -7.40 -19.51
CA HIS A 191 -12.16 -6.06 -19.06
C HIS A 191 -11.43 -5.28 -20.16
N GLY A 192 -10.61 -5.98 -20.95
CA GLY A 192 -9.77 -5.39 -21.98
C GLY A 192 -8.38 -5.00 -21.46
N THR A 193 -7.62 -4.28 -22.28
CA THR A 193 -6.25 -3.85 -21.95
C THR A 193 -6.18 -2.42 -21.42
N HIS A 194 -7.30 -1.70 -21.38
CA HIS A 194 -7.32 -0.32 -20.91
C HIS A 194 -7.62 -0.24 -19.41
N ARG A 195 -6.74 0.44 -18.67
CA ARG A 195 -6.94 0.70 -17.24
C ARG A 195 -8.17 1.60 -17.02
N GLN A 196 -9.05 1.21 -16.10
CA GLN A 196 -10.19 2.04 -15.69
C GLN A 196 -9.71 3.30 -14.95
N VAL A 197 -10.27 4.46 -15.30
CA VAL A 197 -9.90 5.75 -14.68
C VAL A 197 -10.70 5.95 -13.40
N ASN A 198 -10.33 5.22 -12.36
CA ASN A 198 -10.92 5.39 -11.03
C ASN A 198 -10.15 6.46 -10.25
N LEU A 199 -10.67 7.69 -10.30
CA LEU A 199 -10.09 8.82 -9.60
C LEU A 199 -10.02 8.53 -8.09
N VAL A 200 -8.87 8.81 -7.49
CA VAL A 200 -8.76 8.90 -6.02
C VAL A 200 -9.58 10.10 -5.60
N GLN A 201 -10.63 9.86 -4.82
CA GLN A 201 -11.53 10.90 -4.31
C GLN A 201 -10.96 11.52 -3.03
N SER A 202 -10.48 10.66 -2.14
CA SER A 202 -9.89 11.07 -0.87
C SER A 202 -8.81 10.11 -0.43
N ILE A 203 -7.92 10.62 0.40
CA ILE A 203 -6.88 9.85 1.07
C ILE A 203 -7.10 10.05 2.56
N ARG A 204 -6.96 8.98 3.34
CA ARG A 204 -6.81 9.09 4.79
C ARG A 204 -5.41 8.67 5.17
N VAL A 205 -4.63 9.56 5.77
CA VAL A 205 -3.39 9.19 6.44
C VAL A 205 -3.78 8.64 7.80
N ILE A 206 -3.73 7.32 7.95
CA ILE A 206 -4.15 6.62 9.17
C ILE A 206 -3.06 6.74 10.24
N SER A 207 -1.81 6.61 9.82
CA SER A 207 -0.65 6.89 10.66
C SER A 207 0.41 7.57 9.81
N ALA A 208 1.04 8.60 10.35
CA ALA A 208 2.09 9.34 9.65
C ALA A 208 3.48 8.71 9.78
N GLY A 209 3.63 7.71 10.66
CA GLY A 209 4.93 7.10 10.98
C GLY A 209 5.90 8.11 11.61
N GLY A 210 7.19 7.95 11.30
CA GLY A 210 8.24 8.91 11.66
C GLY A 210 8.87 8.71 13.04
N PRO A 211 9.87 9.54 13.39
CA PRO A 211 10.56 9.48 14.67
C PRO A 211 9.63 9.84 15.84
N PRO A 212 9.62 9.06 16.94
CA PRO A 212 8.84 9.39 18.13
C PRO A 212 9.18 10.76 18.73
N SER A 213 10.43 11.20 18.60
CA SER A 213 10.90 12.51 19.08
C SER A 213 10.26 13.70 18.37
N ALA A 214 9.63 13.50 17.21
CA ALA A 214 8.95 14.55 16.44
C ALA A 214 7.44 14.27 16.32
N ARG A 215 6.84 13.51 17.25
CA ARG A 215 5.45 13.04 17.13
C ARG A 215 4.44 14.15 16.83
N GLU A 216 4.62 15.33 17.42
CA GLU A 216 3.75 16.50 17.21
C GLU A 216 3.76 17.01 15.76
N LEU A 217 4.90 16.98 15.08
CA LEU A 217 5.01 17.32 13.67
C LEU A 217 4.28 16.29 12.81
N PHE A 218 4.51 15.00 13.07
CA PHE A 218 3.95 13.92 12.25
C PHE A 218 2.44 13.74 12.48
N SER A 219 1.93 13.98 13.69
CA SER A 219 0.49 13.90 13.96
C SER A 219 -0.32 14.93 13.17
N GLN A 220 0.28 16.03 12.73
CA GLN A 220 -0.39 17.00 11.85
C GLN A 220 -0.66 16.44 10.45
N LEU A 221 0.00 15.36 10.05
CA LEU A 221 -0.23 14.71 8.77
C LEU A 221 -1.38 13.68 8.83
N GLU A 222 -1.78 13.24 10.02
CA GLU A 222 -2.82 12.22 10.21
C GLU A 222 -4.22 12.84 10.05
N GLY A 223 -5.04 12.25 9.17
CA GLY A 223 -6.37 12.77 8.91
C GLY A 223 -6.85 12.55 7.49
N ALA A 224 -7.96 13.18 7.15
CA ALA A 224 -8.58 13.10 5.84
C ALA A 224 -8.03 14.17 4.90
N TYR A 225 -7.78 13.78 3.66
CA TYR A 225 -7.37 14.64 2.58
C TYR A 225 -8.34 14.50 1.41
N SER A 226 -8.76 15.62 0.87
CA SER A 226 -9.70 15.69 -0.26
C SER A 226 -9.03 16.29 -1.48
N HIS A 227 -9.36 15.76 -2.65
CA HIS A 227 -8.85 16.24 -3.92
C HIS A 227 -9.16 17.73 -4.12
N VAL A 228 -8.18 18.50 -4.59
CA VAL A 228 -8.34 19.91 -4.95
C VAL A 228 -7.80 20.13 -6.36
N ASP A 229 -8.51 20.97 -7.14
CA ASP A 229 -8.06 21.33 -8.48
C ASP A 229 -6.79 22.20 -8.43
N GLY A 230 -5.67 21.61 -8.83
CA GLY A 230 -4.36 22.27 -8.88
C GLY A 230 -4.26 23.44 -9.85
N ARG A 231 -5.24 23.66 -10.75
CA ARG A 231 -5.31 24.86 -11.62
C ARG A 231 -5.74 26.11 -10.87
N THR A 232 -6.57 25.95 -9.84
CA THR A 232 -7.25 27.05 -9.17
C THR A 232 -6.70 27.32 -7.78
N VAL A 233 -6.15 26.30 -7.11
CA VAL A 233 -5.64 26.42 -5.74
C VAL A 233 -4.22 25.87 -5.65
N ILE A 234 -3.34 26.68 -5.06
CA ILE A 234 -1.96 26.34 -4.71
C ILE A 234 -1.88 26.22 -3.18
N PRO A 235 -1.29 25.16 -2.63
CA PRO A 235 -1.12 25.01 -1.18
C PRO A 235 -0.43 26.22 -0.54
N HIS A 236 -0.89 26.62 0.65
CA HIS A 236 -0.31 27.77 1.35
C HIS A 236 1.16 27.54 1.75
N GLY A 237 1.48 26.33 2.26
CA GLY A 237 2.86 25.93 2.56
C GLY A 237 3.76 26.00 1.32
N PHE A 238 3.29 25.46 0.19
CA PHE A 238 4.03 25.53 -1.08
C PHE A 238 4.35 26.97 -1.51
N ARG A 239 3.37 27.88 -1.43
CA ARG A 239 3.57 29.30 -1.73
C ARG A 239 4.64 29.92 -0.82
N ARG A 240 4.56 29.64 0.49
CA ARG A 240 5.53 30.13 1.46
C ARG A 240 6.94 29.68 1.14
N VAL A 241 7.13 28.40 0.78
CA VAL A 241 8.43 27.88 0.36
C VAL A 241 8.93 28.59 -0.90
N CYS A 242 8.07 28.79 -1.91
CA CYS A 242 8.46 29.53 -3.11
C CYS A 242 8.90 30.97 -2.79
N GLU A 243 8.14 31.68 -1.95
CA GLU A 243 8.48 33.04 -1.51
C GLU A 243 9.83 33.11 -0.79
N GLN A 244 10.10 32.16 0.12
CA GLN A 244 11.37 32.05 0.84
C GLN A 244 12.56 31.78 -0.09
N GLN A 245 12.34 31.03 -1.16
CA GLN A 245 13.38 30.67 -2.14
C GLN A 245 13.48 31.67 -3.31
N GLY A 246 12.62 32.69 -3.36
CA GLY A 246 12.55 33.64 -4.46
C GLY A 246 12.05 33.04 -5.79
N TRP A 247 11.26 31.96 -5.73
CA TRP A 247 10.69 31.30 -6.90
C TRP A 247 9.31 31.87 -7.27
N ASP A 248 9.00 31.93 -8.56
CA ASP A 248 7.63 32.23 -8.99
C ASP A 248 6.71 31.08 -8.60
N THR A 249 5.74 31.36 -7.72
CA THR A 249 4.87 30.33 -7.15
C THR A 249 4.01 29.65 -8.21
N ARG A 250 3.46 30.41 -9.16
CA ARG A 250 2.51 29.87 -10.15
C ARG A 250 3.23 29.01 -11.19
N ASP A 251 4.36 29.50 -11.70
CA ASP A 251 5.16 28.78 -12.68
C ASP A 251 5.80 27.53 -12.06
N THR A 252 6.28 27.62 -10.82
CA THR A 252 6.84 26.47 -10.11
C THR A 252 5.77 25.43 -9.83
N TRP A 253 4.61 25.84 -9.33
CA TRP A 253 3.48 24.93 -9.13
C TRP A 253 3.11 24.26 -10.45
N LYS A 254 2.94 25.04 -11.53
CA LYS A 254 2.59 24.51 -12.87
C LYS A 254 3.57 23.46 -13.38
N ARG A 255 4.87 23.61 -13.10
CA ARG A 255 5.90 22.65 -13.50
C ARG A 255 5.89 21.36 -12.68
N LEU A 256 5.60 21.46 -11.38
CA LEU A 256 5.64 20.30 -10.48
C LEU A 256 4.31 19.54 -10.48
N ASN A 257 3.19 20.25 -10.32
CA ASN A 257 1.90 19.66 -9.98
C ASN A 257 0.66 20.55 -10.26
N GLY A 258 0.81 21.70 -10.92
CA GLY A 258 -0.23 22.73 -11.10
C GLY A 258 -0.77 22.85 -12.52
N GLY A 259 -1.47 21.84 -13.03
CA GLY A 259 -1.91 21.83 -14.42
C GLY A 259 -3.04 20.85 -14.74
N GLU A 260 -3.24 20.59 -16.03
CA GLU A 260 -4.36 19.78 -16.54
C GLU A 260 -4.25 18.30 -16.13
N GLY A 261 -5.23 17.79 -15.36
CA GLY A 261 -5.29 16.38 -14.93
C GLY A 261 -4.53 16.05 -13.64
N LEU A 262 -4.01 17.06 -12.94
CA LEU A 262 -3.14 16.92 -11.78
C LEU A 262 -3.91 16.86 -10.45
N ARG A 263 -3.49 15.93 -9.59
CA ARG A 263 -4.20 15.54 -8.36
C ARG A 263 -3.32 15.84 -7.17
N TRP A 264 -3.73 16.83 -6.38
CA TRP A 264 -3.26 16.96 -5.02
C TRP A 264 -4.42 16.93 -4.06
N PHE A 265 -4.10 16.63 -2.81
CA PHE A 265 -5.07 16.43 -1.76
C PHE A 265 -4.72 17.35 -0.61
N LYS A 266 -5.67 18.17 -0.18
CA LYS A 266 -5.53 19.06 0.97
C LYS A 266 -6.04 18.37 2.22
N HIS A 267 -5.30 18.47 3.31
CA HIS A 267 -5.77 18.04 4.63
C HIS A 267 -7.04 18.81 5.03
N ALA A 268 -7.97 18.16 5.71
CA ALA A 268 -9.25 18.75 6.11
C ALA A 268 -9.08 19.85 7.17
N ASP A 269 -8.20 19.61 8.15
CA ASP A 269 -8.10 20.44 9.36
C ASP A 269 -6.91 21.41 9.39
N ASN A 270 -6.00 21.34 8.41
CA ASN A 270 -4.79 22.18 8.38
C ASN A 270 -4.26 22.36 6.93
N ASP A 271 -3.08 22.98 6.80
CA ASP A 271 -2.46 23.26 5.50
C ASP A 271 -1.51 22.17 4.99
N ALA A 272 -1.48 20.99 5.60
CA ALA A 272 -0.74 19.83 5.07
C ALA A 272 -1.37 19.36 3.74
N TYR A 273 -0.55 18.76 2.88
CA TYR A 273 -1.00 18.32 1.56
C TYR A 273 -0.20 17.15 1.02
N ILE A 274 -0.84 16.40 0.11
CA ILE A 274 -0.25 15.26 -0.60
C ILE A 274 -0.33 15.55 -2.09
N TYR A 275 0.76 15.35 -2.83
CA TYR A 275 0.77 15.62 -4.27
C TYR A 275 1.75 14.72 -5.04
N PHE A 276 1.53 14.58 -6.34
CA PHE A 276 2.47 13.92 -7.23
C PHE A 276 3.35 14.99 -7.90
N ASN A 277 4.65 14.95 -7.63
CA ASN A 277 5.62 15.79 -8.29
C ASN A 277 6.03 15.16 -9.62
N GLN A 278 5.63 15.80 -10.73
CA GLN A 278 5.92 15.30 -12.07
C GLN A 278 7.39 15.40 -12.46
N LEU A 279 8.17 16.29 -11.84
CA LEU A 279 9.59 16.46 -12.20
C LEU A 279 10.47 15.34 -11.68
N ASP A 280 10.18 14.79 -10.50
CA ASP A 280 10.91 13.66 -9.92
C ASP A 280 10.15 12.33 -10.02
N GLY A 281 8.88 12.36 -10.41
CA GLY A 281 8.03 11.18 -10.53
C GLY A 281 7.69 10.55 -9.17
N MET A 282 7.63 11.35 -8.11
CA MET A 282 7.36 10.89 -6.75
C MET A 282 6.11 11.52 -6.16
N TRP A 283 5.46 10.78 -5.27
CA TRP A 283 4.46 11.32 -4.35
C TRP A 283 5.15 11.98 -3.16
N TRP A 284 4.61 13.09 -2.71
CA TRP A 284 5.09 13.89 -1.58
C TRP A 284 3.99 14.08 -0.55
N ILE A 285 4.35 14.06 0.73
CA ILE A 285 3.51 14.47 1.85
C ILE A 285 4.22 15.62 2.55
N ASP A 286 3.58 16.78 2.56
CA ASP A 286 4.13 18.01 3.11
C ASP A 286 3.35 18.40 4.36
N ALA A 287 4.07 18.84 5.38
CA ALA A 287 3.51 19.47 6.57
C ALA A 287 2.93 20.86 6.22
N PRO A 288 2.18 21.49 7.15
CA PRO A 288 1.57 22.81 6.90
C PRO A 288 2.56 23.93 6.51
N ASP A 289 3.84 23.78 6.83
CA ASP A 289 4.90 24.71 6.46
C ASP A 289 5.37 24.57 5.00
N GLY A 290 5.02 23.46 4.32
CA GLY A 290 5.42 23.14 2.96
C GLY A 290 6.82 22.51 2.84
N ALA A 291 7.50 22.18 3.93
CA ALA A 291 8.91 21.81 3.92
C ALA A 291 9.20 20.36 3.47
N GLY A 292 8.17 19.62 3.04
CA GLY A 292 8.26 18.19 2.69
C GLY A 292 8.60 17.29 3.87
N VAL A 293 7.80 16.25 4.12
CA VAL A 293 8.07 15.27 5.18
C VAL A 293 8.43 13.93 4.57
N TRP A 294 7.59 13.41 3.67
CA TRP A 294 7.79 12.12 3.04
C TRP A 294 7.80 12.25 1.52
N LYS A 295 8.57 11.40 0.85
CA LYS A 295 8.39 11.13 -0.58
C LYS A 295 8.47 9.65 -0.93
N ALA A 296 7.74 9.21 -1.94
CA ALA A 296 7.75 7.82 -2.41
C ALA A 296 7.60 7.73 -3.92
N LYS A 297 8.30 6.79 -4.54
CA LYS A 297 8.07 6.44 -5.94
C LYS A 297 6.77 5.64 -6.06
N GLY A 298 5.90 6.03 -6.97
CA GLY A 298 4.63 5.36 -7.23
C GLY A 298 4.04 5.79 -8.57
N PRO A 299 2.93 5.16 -8.99
CA PRO A 299 2.26 5.57 -10.22
C PRO A 299 1.66 6.98 -10.06
N SER A 300 1.60 7.76 -11.14
CA SER A 300 1.11 9.15 -11.10
C SER A 300 -0.37 9.29 -10.72
N HIS A 301 -1.13 8.21 -10.71
CA HIS A 301 -2.58 8.23 -10.50
C HIS A 301 -3.00 7.93 -9.04
N ALA A 302 -2.09 7.43 -8.18
CA ALA A 302 -2.33 7.19 -6.76
C ALA A 302 -1.03 7.05 -5.96
N PRO A 303 -0.98 7.54 -4.70
CA PRO A 303 0.18 7.34 -3.83
C PRO A 303 0.38 5.86 -3.48
N PRO A 304 1.62 5.38 -3.29
CA PRO A 304 1.89 4.01 -2.92
C PRO A 304 1.67 3.76 -1.42
N ALA A 305 1.35 2.52 -1.03
CA ALA A 305 1.30 2.12 0.38
C ALA A 305 2.68 2.01 1.03
N GLN A 306 3.76 1.87 0.25
CA GLN A 306 5.11 1.58 0.73
C GLN A 306 6.16 2.36 -0.06
N GLY A 307 7.40 2.35 0.45
CA GLY A 307 8.55 2.97 -0.22
C GLY A 307 8.74 4.45 0.14
N TRP A 308 8.12 4.90 1.23
CA TRP A 308 8.23 6.26 1.72
C TRP A 308 9.60 6.52 2.35
N GLN A 309 10.23 7.59 1.91
CA GLN A 309 11.52 8.10 2.36
C GLN A 309 11.30 9.39 3.15
N LEU A 310 11.86 9.43 4.34
CA LEU A 310 11.79 10.60 5.21
C LEU A 310 12.76 11.67 4.69
N LEU A 311 12.31 12.93 4.60
CA LEU A 311 13.09 14.05 4.08
C LEU A 311 13.78 14.88 5.14
N GLN A 312 13.23 14.94 6.37
CA GLN A 312 13.80 15.72 7.46
C GLN A 312 14.38 14.81 8.54
N GLY A 313 15.69 14.95 8.81
CA GLY A 313 16.45 14.18 9.78
C GLY A 313 17.83 13.78 9.22
N ASP A 314 18.68 13.11 10.00
CA ASP A 314 19.90 12.52 9.44
C ASP A 314 19.54 11.55 8.30
N ASP A 315 19.83 11.93 7.06
CA ASP A 315 19.53 11.25 5.78
C ASP A 315 20.00 9.78 5.69
N LYS A 316 20.65 9.25 6.74
CA LYS A 316 21.23 7.91 6.82
C LYS A 316 20.32 6.85 7.46
N LYS A 317 19.04 7.17 7.71
CA LYS A 317 18.13 6.35 8.54
C LYS A 317 16.97 5.71 7.76
N ALA A 318 17.17 5.34 6.50
CA ALA A 318 16.19 4.58 5.74
C ALA A 318 15.78 3.29 6.50
N GLY A 319 14.48 3.10 6.72
CA GLY A 319 13.96 1.95 7.47
C GLY A 319 14.10 2.01 9.00
N MET A 320 14.60 3.12 9.56
CA MET A 320 14.67 3.29 11.02
C MET A 320 13.31 3.56 11.66
N TYR A 321 12.43 4.29 10.98
CA TYR A 321 11.13 4.69 11.50
C TYR A 321 9.98 4.08 10.69
N PRO A 322 8.80 3.89 11.30
CA PRO A 322 7.62 3.45 10.57
C PRO A 322 7.31 4.40 9.41
N GLN A 323 6.88 3.84 8.29
CA GLN A 323 6.39 4.60 7.13
C GLN A 323 4.94 5.05 7.38
N PRO A 324 4.46 6.10 6.69
CA PRO A 324 3.06 6.49 6.74
C PRO A 324 2.18 5.39 6.12
N CYS A 325 1.01 5.16 6.72
CA CYS A 325 -0.02 4.28 6.20
C CYS A 325 -1.17 5.11 5.66
N LEU A 326 -1.42 4.98 4.35
CA LEU A 326 -2.48 5.68 3.64
C LEU A 326 -3.60 4.70 3.29
N ALA A 327 -4.84 5.12 3.46
CA ALA A 327 -6.03 4.50 2.88
C ALA A 327 -6.54 5.35 1.71
N ILE A 328 -6.68 4.73 0.54
CA ILE A 328 -7.02 5.42 -0.72
C ILE A 328 -8.45 5.12 -1.10
N MET A 329 -9.34 6.10 -0.99
CA MET A 329 -10.73 5.96 -1.37
C MET A 329 -10.92 6.38 -2.82
N ARG A 330 -11.44 5.45 -3.63
CA ARG A 330 -11.69 5.64 -5.06
C ARG A 330 -13.18 5.82 -5.30
N ALA A 331 -13.52 6.55 -6.36
CA ALA A 331 -14.89 6.53 -6.86
C ALA A 331 -15.29 5.08 -7.14
N SER A 332 -16.46 4.66 -6.67
CA SER A 332 -17.06 3.42 -7.16
C SER A 332 -17.23 3.57 -8.66
N GLY A 333 -16.60 2.67 -9.43
CA GLY A 333 -16.81 2.59 -10.86
C GLY A 333 -18.30 2.35 -11.11
N GLY A 334 -19.04 3.41 -11.41
CA GLY A 334 -20.40 3.29 -11.89
C GLY A 334 -20.32 2.58 -13.24
N GLY A 335 -20.72 1.31 -13.26
CA GLY A 335 -21.06 0.64 -14.51
C GLY A 335 -22.18 1.46 -15.15
N ALA A 336 -21.86 2.09 -16.28
CA ALA A 336 -22.85 2.46 -17.27
C ALA A 336 -23.15 1.23 -18.14
#